data_AF-A0A5C4XQT3-F1
#
_entry.id   AF-A0A5C4XQT3-F1
#
_cell.length_a   1.000
_cell.length_b   1.000
_cell.length_c   1.000
_cell.angle_alpha   90.00
_cell.angle_beta   90.00
_cell.angle_gamma   90.00
#
_symmetry.space_group_name_H-M   'P 1'
#
loop_
_entity.id
_entity.type
_entity.pdbx_description
1 polymer ?
#
loop_
_entity_poly.entity_id
_entity_poly.type
_entity_poly.pdbx_seq_one_letter_code
_entity_poly.pdbx_strand_id
1 'polypeptide(L)'
;MLIFNRPHRSIFSDRTGNFGLMTALILPMLVGGAGLAIDTANLMVSKRQLQEATDAAALAVSGAMANGSDTAAGQKLGKDFLAGQLANYMNTTDTTAIKNATTVAITTNTDASTGGKSYAVSVTSSADIPLTPLTGFFAGQTYSVAAASKTVSGTGSGTGADGTTAASNGISMDILLDESASMADNTTTVKGQKCVLNLLGICLSYQTVYVTKVEALKQAASTLFDALDKSDPKTRFVRTGTISYTNGLKGQSAVAWGTAAARQYVAAMTLNPTGGTDATAAVTTGTSNIQRNQYGTDTESVEQAKKGNTTSDRIMILMTDGEMTGNSTTWSPRLDQSVRDGCAAAKTGGIKIYTVAFMAPTRGQDLLKYCASTAANYYEPNTMDALVASFKAIADNAIKPVNRLTN
;
A
#
# COMPACT_ATOMS: atom_id res chain seq x y z
N MET A 1 -72.51 -37.89 60.45
CA MET A 1 -71.26 -37.30 60.95
C MET A 1 -70.21 -37.61 59.91
N LEU A 2 -69.65 -36.72 59.08
CA LEU A 2 -69.52 -35.27 59.02
C LEU A 2 -69.69 -34.81 57.57
N ILE A 3 -70.28 -33.62 57.40
CA ILE A 3 -70.43 -32.91 56.13
C ILE A 3 -69.15 -32.09 55.89
N PHE A 4 -68.53 -32.22 54.72
CA PHE A 4 -67.62 -31.20 54.18
C PHE A 4 -67.95 -30.96 52.71
N ASN A 5 -68.80 -29.96 52.50
CA ASN A 5 -69.04 -29.32 51.20
C ASN A 5 -68.43 -27.91 51.28
N ARG A 6 -67.38 -27.63 50.51
CA ARG A 6 -66.92 -26.27 50.21
C ARG A 6 -66.45 -26.19 48.76
N PRO A 7 -67.12 -25.42 47.90
CA PRO A 7 -66.65 -25.18 46.55
C PRO A 7 -65.58 -24.08 46.55
N HIS A 8 -64.48 -24.32 45.84
CA HIS A 8 -63.45 -23.33 45.51
C HIS A 8 -64.06 -22.19 44.67
N ARG A 9 -64.48 -21.11 45.33
CA ARG A 9 -65.01 -19.92 44.66
C ARG A 9 -64.55 -18.66 45.42
N SER A 10 -63.24 -18.45 45.52
CA SER A 10 -62.69 -17.22 46.13
C SER A 10 -61.45 -16.63 45.44
N ILE A 11 -60.98 -17.16 44.30
CA ILE A 11 -59.77 -16.61 43.65
C ILE A 11 -60.06 -15.29 42.90
N PHE A 12 -61.28 -15.08 42.39
CA PHE A 12 -61.62 -13.90 41.58
C PHE A 12 -62.11 -12.67 42.38
N SER A 13 -62.24 -12.77 43.71
CA SER A 13 -62.75 -11.68 44.56
C SER A 13 -61.73 -11.13 45.57
N ASP A 14 -60.54 -11.72 45.69
CA ASP A 14 -59.52 -11.30 46.66
C ASP A 14 -58.60 -10.20 46.09
N ARG A 15 -58.77 -8.97 46.58
CA ARG A 15 -57.94 -7.81 46.19
C ARG A 15 -56.48 -7.91 46.68
N THR A 16 -56.22 -8.75 47.68
CA THR A 16 -54.87 -9.10 48.17
C THR A 16 -54.12 -10.07 47.25
N GLY A 17 -54.82 -10.79 46.36
CA GLY A 17 -54.24 -11.69 45.36
C GLY A 17 -53.95 -11.05 44.00
N ASN A 18 -54.41 -9.82 43.77
CA ASN A 18 -54.25 -9.11 42.50
C ASN A 18 -52.78 -8.80 42.18
N PHE A 19 -51.96 -8.53 43.21
CA PHE A 19 -50.52 -8.31 43.03
C PHE A 19 -49.80 -9.60 42.57
N GLY A 20 -50.19 -10.76 43.14
CA GLY A 20 -49.64 -12.05 42.73
C GLY A 20 -50.01 -12.41 41.29
N LEU A 21 -51.26 -12.18 40.89
CA LEU A 21 -51.74 -12.43 39.52
C LEU A 21 -51.08 -11.50 38.49
N MET A 22 -50.96 -10.20 38.80
CA MET A 22 -50.28 -9.25 37.91
C MET A 22 -48.78 -9.55 37.80
N THR A 23 -48.13 -9.89 38.91
CA THR A 23 -46.71 -10.29 38.91
C THR A 23 -46.50 -11.58 38.13
N ALA A 24 -47.37 -12.58 38.30
CA ALA A 24 -47.29 -13.85 37.58
C ALA A 24 -47.46 -13.71 36.06
N LEU A 25 -48.18 -12.69 35.59
CA LEU A 25 -48.34 -12.39 34.16
C LEU A 25 -47.20 -11.52 33.59
N ILE A 26 -46.72 -10.54 34.35
CA ILE A 26 -45.70 -9.58 33.88
C ILE A 26 -44.28 -10.16 33.98
N LEU A 27 -43.99 -10.94 35.02
CA LEU A 27 -42.64 -11.46 35.29
C LEU A 27 -42.10 -12.35 34.14
N PRO A 28 -42.89 -13.27 33.55
CA PRO A 28 -42.45 -14.02 32.37
C PRO A 28 -42.15 -13.13 31.16
N MET A 29 -42.92 -12.04 30.94
CA MET A 29 -42.65 -11.11 29.84
C MET A 29 -41.36 -10.31 30.06
N LEU A 30 -41.11 -9.84 31.28
CA LEU A 30 -39.88 -9.10 31.61
C LEU A 30 -38.64 -9.99 31.51
N VAL A 31 -38.71 -11.22 32.05
CA VAL A 31 -37.59 -12.18 31.97
C VAL A 31 -37.39 -12.64 30.52
N GLY A 32 -38.47 -12.86 29.76
CA GLY A 32 -38.41 -13.16 28.33
C GLY A 32 -37.77 -12.03 27.52
N GLY A 33 -38.15 -10.79 27.77
CA GLY A 33 -37.55 -9.61 27.14
C GLY A 33 -36.06 -9.45 27.48
N ALA A 34 -35.68 -9.66 28.74
CA ALA A 34 -34.27 -9.62 29.16
C ALA A 34 -33.43 -10.74 28.53
N GLY A 35 -33.98 -11.96 28.40
CA GLY A 35 -33.31 -13.07 27.71
C GLY A 35 -33.04 -12.75 26.25
N LEU A 36 -34.04 -12.23 25.53
CA LEU A 36 -33.87 -11.80 24.13
C LEU A 36 -32.85 -10.66 24.00
N ALA A 37 -32.80 -9.72 24.96
CA ALA A 37 -31.82 -8.63 24.93
C ALA A 37 -30.37 -9.14 25.10
N ILE A 38 -30.15 -10.11 25.98
CA ILE A 38 -28.82 -10.72 26.19
C ILE A 38 -28.41 -11.53 24.96
N ASP A 39 -29.31 -12.33 24.41
CA ASP A 39 -29.01 -13.15 23.23
C ASP A 39 -28.72 -12.28 22.00
N THR A 40 -29.50 -11.21 21.79
CA THR A 40 -29.23 -10.27 20.69
C THR A 40 -27.88 -9.57 20.85
N ALA A 41 -27.50 -9.18 22.07
CA ALA A 41 -26.17 -8.62 22.34
C ALA A 41 -25.05 -9.64 22.06
N ASN A 42 -25.19 -10.88 22.54
CA ASN A 42 -24.21 -11.95 22.31
C ASN A 42 -24.08 -12.31 20.83
N LEU A 43 -25.20 -12.35 20.09
CA LEU A 43 -25.20 -12.57 18.64
C LEU A 43 -24.50 -11.45 17.89
N MET A 44 -24.73 -10.19 18.27
CA MET A 44 -24.05 -9.04 17.65
C MET A 44 -22.54 -9.08 17.89
N VAL A 45 -22.10 -9.38 19.12
CA VAL A 45 -20.68 -9.51 19.46
C VAL A 45 -20.04 -10.66 18.69
N SER A 46 -20.67 -11.84 18.69
CA SER A 46 -20.18 -13.02 17.98
C SER A 46 -20.10 -12.79 16.47
N LYS A 47 -21.10 -12.11 15.88
CA LYS A 47 -21.08 -11.72 14.46
C LYS A 47 -19.93 -10.79 14.13
N ARG A 48 -19.67 -9.79 14.99
CA ARG A 48 -18.57 -8.85 14.78
C ARG A 48 -17.21 -9.56 14.83
N GLN A 49 -17.00 -10.41 15.83
CA GLN A 49 -15.76 -11.19 15.99
C GLN A 49 -15.53 -12.13 14.80
N LEU A 50 -16.59 -12.81 14.33
CA LEU A 50 -16.51 -13.69 13.17
C LEU A 50 -16.16 -12.90 11.90
N GLN A 51 -16.73 -11.70 11.72
CA GLN A 51 -16.42 -10.83 10.58
C GLN A 51 -14.97 -10.32 10.63
N GLU A 52 -14.51 -9.81 11.78
CA GLU A 52 -13.13 -9.35 11.98
C GLU A 52 -12.11 -10.45 11.69
N ALA A 53 -12.36 -11.67 12.20
CA ALA A 53 -11.51 -12.83 11.94
C ALA A 53 -11.52 -13.23 10.45
N THR A 54 -12.68 -13.17 9.79
CA THR A 54 -12.85 -13.52 8.38
C THR A 54 -12.13 -12.53 7.46
N ASP A 55 -12.20 -11.23 7.75
CA ASP A 55 -11.49 -10.17 7.02
C ASP A 55 -9.97 -10.31 7.15
N ALA A 56 -9.49 -10.59 8.36
CA ALA A 56 -8.07 -10.79 8.61
C ALA A 56 -7.55 -12.06 7.92
N ALA A 57 -8.32 -13.15 7.93
CA ALA A 57 -8.01 -14.38 7.20
C ALA A 57 -7.96 -14.14 5.68
N ALA A 58 -8.93 -13.43 5.11
CA ALA A 58 -8.96 -13.13 3.69
C ALA A 58 -7.72 -12.32 3.26
N LEU A 59 -7.32 -11.32 4.06
CA LEU A 59 -6.14 -10.50 3.79
C LEU A 59 -4.83 -11.31 3.89
N ALA A 60 -4.71 -12.19 4.89
CA ALA A 60 -3.55 -13.05 5.07
C ALA A 60 -3.36 -14.02 3.90
N VAL A 61 -4.45 -14.64 3.42
CA VAL A 61 -4.42 -15.50 2.24
C VAL A 61 -4.06 -14.70 1.00
N SER A 62 -4.66 -13.52 0.80
CA SER A 62 -4.32 -12.63 -0.32
C SER A 62 -2.82 -12.33 -0.37
N GLY A 63 -2.23 -11.92 0.76
CA GLY A 63 -0.79 -11.63 0.83
C GLY A 63 0.08 -12.86 0.55
N ALA A 64 -0.30 -14.04 1.05
CA ALA A 64 0.42 -15.27 0.78
C ALA A 64 0.37 -15.68 -0.70
N MET A 65 -0.79 -15.54 -1.34
CA MET A 65 -0.96 -15.82 -2.78
C MET A 65 -0.17 -14.84 -3.65
N ALA A 66 -0.17 -13.55 -3.29
CA ALA A 66 0.64 -12.53 -3.98
C ALA A 66 2.15 -12.81 -3.89
N ASN A 67 2.61 -13.41 -2.79
CA ASN A 67 4.01 -13.81 -2.58
C ASN A 67 4.37 -15.18 -3.19
N GLY A 68 3.46 -15.79 -3.97
CA GLY A 68 3.74 -17.02 -4.71
C GLY A 68 3.46 -18.32 -3.95
N SER A 69 2.65 -18.28 -2.89
CA SER A 69 2.15 -19.52 -2.26
C SER A 69 1.21 -20.28 -3.19
N ASP A 70 1.17 -21.61 -3.04
CA ASP A 70 0.19 -22.44 -3.76
C ASP A 70 -1.23 -22.29 -3.17
N THR A 71 -2.24 -22.71 -3.94
CA THR A 71 -3.65 -22.58 -3.54
C THR A 71 -3.96 -23.42 -2.31
N ALA A 72 -3.34 -24.59 -2.14
CA ALA A 72 -3.55 -25.48 -1.00
C ALA A 72 -3.01 -24.87 0.31
N ALA A 73 -1.80 -24.30 0.30
CA ALA A 73 -1.23 -23.60 1.45
C ALA A 73 -2.02 -22.33 1.76
N GLY A 74 -2.48 -21.59 0.73
CA GLY A 74 -3.35 -20.44 0.91
C GLY A 74 -4.67 -20.80 1.62
N GLN A 75 -5.34 -21.88 1.19
CA GLN A 75 -6.57 -22.36 1.82
C GLN A 75 -6.33 -22.78 3.27
N LYS A 76 -5.23 -23.52 3.53
CA LYS A 76 -4.84 -23.92 4.88
C LYS A 76 -4.55 -22.72 5.77
N LEU A 77 -3.79 -21.74 5.26
CA LEU A 77 -3.46 -20.51 5.96
C LEU A 77 -4.71 -19.73 6.36
N GLY A 78 -5.69 -19.57 5.47
CA GLY A 78 -6.92 -18.86 5.79
C GLY A 78 -7.71 -19.53 6.91
N LYS A 79 -7.84 -20.86 6.85
CA LYS A 79 -8.49 -21.65 7.90
C LYS A 79 -7.77 -21.57 9.24
N ASP A 80 -6.43 -21.67 9.22
CA ASP A 80 -5.60 -21.59 10.43
C ASP A 80 -5.63 -20.18 11.04
N PHE A 81 -5.59 -19.14 10.20
CA PHE A 81 -5.60 -17.75 10.64
C PHE A 81 -6.94 -17.39 11.27
N LEU A 82 -8.06 -17.77 10.64
CA LEU A 82 -9.40 -17.59 11.20
C LEU A 82 -9.52 -18.29 12.57
N ALA A 83 -9.12 -19.57 12.64
CA ALA A 83 -9.18 -20.35 13.88
C ALA A 83 -8.30 -19.73 14.98
N GLY A 84 -7.11 -19.23 14.62
CA GLY A 84 -6.22 -18.55 15.55
C GLY A 84 -6.79 -17.24 16.11
N GLN A 85 -7.50 -16.46 15.31
CA GLN A 85 -8.19 -15.25 15.78
C GLN A 85 -9.35 -15.60 16.73
N LEU A 86 -10.12 -16.65 16.42
CA LEU A 86 -11.26 -17.10 17.22
C LEU A 86 -10.86 -17.86 18.49
N ALA A 87 -9.65 -18.41 18.57
CA ALA A 87 -9.16 -19.14 19.75
C ALA A 87 -9.06 -18.28 21.02
N ASN A 88 -9.03 -16.94 20.88
CA ASN A 88 -9.08 -16.03 22.03
C ASN A 88 -10.49 -15.87 22.61
N TYR A 89 -11.52 -16.27 21.88
CA TYR A 89 -12.93 -16.01 22.21
C TYR A 89 -13.76 -17.28 22.34
N MET A 90 -13.28 -18.43 21.85
CA MET A 90 -14.01 -19.69 21.83
C MET A 90 -13.13 -20.90 22.19
N ASN A 91 -13.79 -21.98 22.61
CA ASN A 91 -13.14 -23.23 22.96
C ASN A 91 -12.55 -23.95 21.74
N THR A 92 -11.60 -24.86 21.97
CA THR A 92 -10.88 -25.61 20.92
C THR A 92 -11.79 -26.46 20.04
N THR A 93 -12.89 -27.01 20.59
CA THR A 93 -13.88 -27.80 19.86
C THR A 93 -14.64 -26.93 18.84
N ASP A 94 -15.11 -25.76 19.27
CA ASP A 94 -15.91 -24.85 18.46
C ASP A 94 -15.06 -24.19 17.36
N THR A 95 -13.82 -23.82 17.69
CA THR A 95 -12.87 -23.30 16.69
C THR A 95 -12.52 -24.35 15.63
N THR A 96 -12.43 -25.63 15.99
CA THR A 96 -12.19 -26.72 15.04
C THR A 96 -13.39 -26.96 14.13
N ALA A 97 -14.61 -26.91 14.68
CA ALA A 97 -15.84 -27.03 13.90
C ALA A 97 -15.96 -25.89 12.88
N ILE A 98 -15.73 -24.64 13.31
CA ILE A 98 -15.78 -23.46 12.45
C ILE A 98 -14.69 -23.52 11.38
N LYS A 99 -13.46 -23.95 11.73
CA LYS A 99 -12.37 -24.16 10.77
C LYS A 99 -12.75 -25.13 9.66
N ASN A 100 -13.45 -26.21 10.01
CA ASN A 100 -13.89 -27.22 9.05
C ASN A 100 -15.04 -26.71 8.16
N ALA A 101 -15.98 -25.97 8.74
CA ALA A 101 -17.10 -25.34 8.02
C ALA A 101 -16.67 -24.16 7.13
N THR A 102 -15.54 -23.52 7.44
CA THR A 102 -15.00 -22.39 6.68
C THR A 102 -14.58 -22.81 5.28
N THR A 103 -15.06 -22.07 4.28
CA THR A 103 -14.68 -22.24 2.89
C THR A 103 -13.78 -21.08 2.48
N VAL A 104 -12.59 -21.41 1.97
CA VAL A 104 -11.65 -20.46 1.38
C VAL A 104 -11.59 -20.76 -0.12
N ALA A 105 -12.23 -19.92 -0.93
CA ALA A 105 -12.17 -19.99 -2.38
C ALA A 105 -11.08 -19.05 -2.89
N ILE A 106 -10.17 -19.57 -3.73
CA ILE A 106 -9.09 -18.80 -4.34
C ILE A 106 -9.22 -18.94 -5.85
N THR A 107 -9.56 -17.84 -6.52
CA THR A 107 -9.63 -17.78 -7.97
C THR A 107 -8.37 -17.10 -8.49
N THR A 108 -7.60 -17.84 -9.28
CA THR A 108 -6.43 -17.28 -9.98
C THR A 108 -6.88 -16.81 -11.36
N ASN A 109 -6.94 -15.50 -11.54
CA ASN A 109 -7.16 -14.90 -12.85
C ASN A 109 -5.79 -14.62 -13.47
N THR A 110 -5.51 -15.30 -14.57
CA THR A 110 -4.34 -15.00 -15.40
C THR A 110 -4.83 -14.20 -16.60
N ASP A 111 -4.34 -12.96 -16.72
CA ASP A 111 -4.65 -12.16 -17.91
C ASP A 111 -3.93 -12.77 -19.12
N ALA A 112 -4.72 -13.26 -20.08
CA ALA A 112 -4.26 -13.94 -21.29
C ALA A 112 -3.35 -13.07 -22.18
N SER A 113 -3.39 -11.74 -22.01
CA SER A 113 -2.56 -10.80 -22.77
C SER A 113 -1.21 -10.53 -22.10
N THR A 114 -1.10 -10.66 -20.78
CA THR A 114 0.04 -10.19 -19.99
C THR A 114 0.78 -11.30 -19.24
N GLY A 115 0.11 -12.41 -18.92
CA GLY A 115 0.63 -13.44 -18.01
C GLY A 115 0.64 -13.00 -16.53
N GLY A 116 0.10 -11.80 -16.23
CA GLY A 116 -0.07 -11.30 -14.86
C GLY A 116 -1.13 -12.12 -14.12
N LYS A 117 -0.82 -12.47 -12.86
CA LYS A 117 -1.71 -13.26 -12.01
C LYS A 117 -2.36 -12.35 -10.97
N SER A 118 -3.68 -12.46 -10.86
CA SER A 118 -4.43 -11.94 -9.71
C SER A 118 -5.17 -13.05 -9.00
N TYR A 119 -5.30 -12.87 -7.71
CA TYR A 119 -5.87 -13.83 -6.79
C TYR A 119 -7.05 -13.15 -6.12
N ALA A 120 -8.25 -13.54 -6.54
CA ALA A 120 -9.47 -13.21 -5.82
C ALA A 120 -9.68 -14.27 -4.74
N VAL A 121 -9.68 -13.86 -3.47
CA VAL A 121 -9.88 -14.74 -2.33
C VAL A 121 -11.23 -14.43 -1.70
N SER A 122 -12.06 -15.45 -1.49
CA SER A 122 -13.31 -15.36 -0.75
C SER A 122 -13.24 -16.30 0.44
N VAL A 123 -13.40 -15.76 1.64
CA VAL A 123 -13.50 -16.54 2.88
C VAL A 123 -14.93 -16.44 3.38
N THR A 124 -15.60 -17.57 3.50
CA THR A 124 -16.94 -17.69 4.08
C THR A 124 -16.89 -18.60 5.29
N SER A 125 -17.43 -18.14 6.41
CA SER A 125 -17.48 -18.88 7.66
C SER A 125 -18.86 -18.75 8.30
N SER A 126 -19.30 -19.80 8.99
CA SER A 126 -20.52 -19.81 9.79
C SER A 126 -20.27 -20.43 11.15
N ALA A 127 -20.92 -19.89 12.18
CA ALA A 127 -20.86 -20.39 13.55
C ALA A 127 -22.28 -20.45 14.14
N ASP A 128 -22.60 -21.56 14.80
CA ASP A 128 -23.86 -21.73 15.52
C ASP A 128 -23.70 -21.24 16.96
N ILE A 129 -24.40 -20.17 17.31
CA ILE A 129 -24.34 -19.58 18.65
C ILE A 129 -25.48 -20.14 19.49
N PRO A 130 -25.22 -20.74 20.66
CA PRO A 130 -26.27 -21.22 21.55
C PRO A 130 -27.04 -20.04 22.14
N LEU A 131 -28.37 -20.13 22.11
CA LEU A 131 -29.26 -19.15 22.74
C LEU A 131 -29.55 -19.52 24.19
N THR A 132 -29.98 -18.55 24.99
CA THR A 132 -30.41 -18.85 26.36
C THR A 132 -31.59 -19.83 26.38
N PRO A 133 -31.74 -20.68 27.41
CA PRO A 133 -32.81 -21.69 27.45
C PRO A 133 -34.23 -21.12 27.28
N LEU A 134 -34.43 -19.88 27.74
CA LEU A 134 -35.71 -19.21 27.66
C LEU A 134 -36.06 -18.79 26.23
N THR A 135 -35.10 -18.25 25.48
CA THR A 135 -35.31 -17.90 24.07
C THR A 135 -35.32 -19.13 23.19
N GLY A 136 -34.50 -20.13 23.53
CA GLY A 136 -34.45 -21.41 22.83
C GLY A 136 -35.74 -22.21 22.88
N PHE A 137 -36.52 -22.06 23.97
CA PHE A 137 -37.87 -22.62 24.06
C PHE A 137 -38.82 -22.10 22.98
N PHE A 138 -38.66 -20.86 22.52
CA PHE A 138 -39.54 -20.22 21.53
C PHE A 138 -38.96 -20.16 20.11
N ALA A 139 -37.64 -20.04 19.97
CA ALA A 139 -36.96 -19.76 18.70
C ALA A 139 -35.94 -20.84 18.27
N GLY A 140 -35.77 -21.91 19.06
CA GLY A 140 -34.79 -22.96 18.83
C GLY A 140 -33.46 -22.71 19.56
N GLN A 141 -32.71 -23.78 19.83
CA GLN A 141 -31.57 -23.74 20.78
C GLN A 141 -30.32 -23.02 20.26
N THR A 142 -30.21 -22.81 18.95
CA THR A 142 -29.02 -22.23 18.31
C THR A 142 -29.42 -21.28 17.19
N TYR A 143 -28.61 -20.25 16.96
CA TYR A 143 -28.75 -19.34 15.83
C TYR A 143 -27.45 -19.29 15.01
N SER A 144 -27.54 -19.59 13.72
CA SER A 144 -26.40 -19.57 12.80
C SER A 144 -26.06 -18.14 12.40
N VAL A 145 -24.81 -17.74 12.67
CA VAL A 145 -24.24 -16.47 12.23
C VAL A 145 -23.24 -16.74 11.11
N ALA A 146 -23.35 -16.04 9.99
CA ALA A 146 -22.43 -16.14 8.87
C ALA A 146 -21.63 -14.85 8.68
N ALA A 147 -20.37 -15.00 8.28
CA ALA A 147 -19.47 -13.95 7.87
C ALA A 147 -18.87 -14.29 6.50
N ALA A 148 -18.70 -13.27 5.67
CA ALA A 148 -18.06 -13.39 4.37
C ALA A 148 -17.12 -12.21 4.16
N SER A 149 -15.94 -12.50 3.62
CA SER A 149 -14.96 -11.49 3.24
C SER A 149 -14.39 -11.81 1.87
N LYS A 150 -14.16 -10.77 1.07
CA LYS A 150 -13.54 -10.89 -0.25
C LYS A 150 -12.32 -9.98 -0.33
N THR A 151 -11.23 -10.51 -0.87
CA THR A 151 -10.04 -9.72 -1.19
C THR A 151 -9.57 -9.99 -2.60
N VAL A 152 -8.85 -9.02 -3.16
CA VAL A 152 -8.10 -9.19 -4.40
C VAL A 152 -6.65 -8.77 -4.15
N SER A 153 -5.72 -9.59 -4.59
CA SER A 153 -4.28 -9.33 -4.56
C SER A 153 -3.63 -9.76 -5.87
N GLY A 154 -2.52 -9.16 -6.23
CA GLY A 154 -1.80 -9.41 -7.49
C GLY A 154 -1.07 -8.16 -7.94
N THR A 155 -0.09 -8.32 -8.84
CA THR A 155 0.63 -7.19 -9.43
C THR A 155 -0.38 -6.30 -10.16
N GLY A 156 -0.79 -5.26 -9.42
CA GLY A 156 -1.89 -4.36 -9.69
C GLY A 156 -3.31 -4.96 -9.52
N SER A 157 -4.13 -4.32 -8.69
CA SER A 157 -5.47 -4.84 -8.32
C SER A 157 -6.43 -3.67 -8.03
N GLY A 158 -7.51 -3.56 -8.81
CA GLY A 158 -8.58 -2.56 -8.65
C GLY A 158 -9.94 -3.10 -9.14
N THR A 159 -11.06 -2.50 -8.71
CA THR A 159 -12.42 -2.87 -9.12
C THR A 159 -12.95 -1.81 -10.07
N GLY A 160 -13.39 -2.21 -11.26
CA GLY A 160 -14.14 -1.34 -12.17
C GLY A 160 -15.57 -1.10 -11.69
N ALA A 161 -16.22 -0.09 -12.27
CA ALA A 161 -17.61 0.28 -11.99
C ALA A 161 -18.66 -0.74 -12.50
N ASP A 162 -18.22 -1.83 -13.14
CA ASP A 162 -19.05 -2.91 -13.71
C ASP A 162 -18.98 -4.21 -12.88
N GLY A 163 -18.24 -4.22 -11.77
CA GLY A 163 -18.07 -5.41 -10.93
C GLY A 163 -17.23 -6.53 -11.57
N THR A 164 -16.55 -6.30 -12.70
CA THR A 164 -15.65 -7.28 -13.30
C THR A 164 -14.21 -7.10 -12.84
N THR A 165 -13.51 -8.22 -12.69
CA THR A 165 -12.20 -8.31 -12.02
C THR A 165 -11.07 -7.88 -12.96
N ALA A 166 -10.70 -6.60 -12.94
CA ALA A 166 -9.54 -6.08 -13.67
C ALA A 166 -8.35 -5.93 -12.70
N ALA A 167 -7.37 -6.82 -12.80
CA ALA A 167 -6.13 -6.72 -12.05
C ALA A 167 -5.10 -5.84 -12.79
N SER A 168 -5.05 -4.53 -12.51
CA SER A 168 -3.79 -3.76 -12.41
C SER A 168 -3.97 -2.30 -11.93
N ASN A 169 -3.16 -1.77 -10.98
CA ASN A 169 -2.92 -0.33 -10.87
C ASN A 169 -1.76 0.01 -11.81
N GLY A 170 -1.97 0.89 -12.79
CA GLY A 170 -0.87 1.46 -13.56
C GLY A 170 0.07 2.28 -12.67
N ILE A 171 1.31 2.47 -13.08
CA ILE A 171 2.28 3.32 -12.39
C ILE A 171 2.65 4.45 -13.34
N SER A 172 2.47 5.69 -12.88
CA SER A 172 2.99 6.87 -13.55
C SER A 172 4.04 7.50 -12.66
N MET A 173 5.29 7.47 -13.12
CA MET A 173 6.46 7.89 -12.35
C MET A 173 7.16 9.07 -13.02
N ASP A 174 7.50 10.09 -12.25
CA ASP A 174 8.40 11.17 -12.69
C ASP A 174 9.64 11.23 -11.78
N ILE A 175 10.82 11.27 -12.39
CA ILE A 175 12.11 11.14 -11.71
C ILE A 175 12.86 12.46 -11.84
N LEU A 176 12.96 13.19 -10.75
CA LEU A 176 13.56 14.50 -10.65
C LEU A 176 15.01 14.36 -10.18
N LEU A 177 15.92 14.69 -11.08
CA LEU A 177 17.35 14.46 -10.94
C LEU A 177 18.11 15.79 -10.86
N ASP A 178 18.87 15.94 -9.79
CA ASP A 178 19.80 17.04 -9.65
C ASP A 178 20.97 16.90 -10.65
N GLU A 179 21.17 17.94 -11.43
CA GLU A 179 22.27 18.10 -12.38
C GLU A 179 23.01 19.43 -12.11
N SER A 180 23.09 19.86 -10.85
CA SER A 180 23.86 21.03 -10.39
C SER A 180 25.36 20.75 -10.28
N ALA A 181 26.16 21.81 -10.09
CA ALA A 181 27.62 21.71 -10.06
C ALA A 181 28.16 20.76 -8.98
N SER A 182 27.49 20.63 -7.82
CA SER A 182 27.90 19.69 -6.77
C SER A 182 27.87 18.23 -7.23
N MET A 183 27.01 17.91 -8.20
CA MET A 183 26.92 16.57 -8.79
C MET A 183 28.12 16.21 -9.69
N ALA A 184 28.99 17.18 -10.00
CA ALA A 184 30.27 16.93 -10.67
C ALA A 184 31.34 16.39 -9.72
N ASP A 185 31.12 16.46 -8.40
CA ASP A 185 32.11 16.04 -7.40
C ASP A 185 32.39 14.53 -7.47
N ASN A 186 33.60 14.17 -7.04
CA ASN A 186 34.02 12.78 -6.95
C ASN A 186 33.32 12.05 -5.80
N THR A 187 32.91 10.81 -6.07
CA THR A 187 32.52 9.84 -5.04
C THR A 187 33.76 9.18 -4.43
N THR A 188 33.54 8.30 -3.45
CA THR A 188 34.60 7.45 -2.87
C THR A 188 34.99 6.26 -3.77
N THR A 189 34.28 6.03 -4.89
CA THR A 189 34.49 4.86 -5.76
C THR A 189 35.54 5.15 -6.82
N VAL A 190 36.58 4.31 -6.89
CA VAL A 190 37.66 4.44 -7.87
C VAL A 190 37.19 3.94 -9.24
N LYS A 191 37.27 4.81 -10.25
CA LYS A 191 36.96 4.50 -11.65
C LYS A 191 38.17 3.90 -12.38
N GLY A 192 39.37 4.32 -12.00
CA GLY A 192 40.62 3.86 -12.60
C GLY A 192 41.78 4.79 -12.31
N GLN A 193 42.85 4.66 -13.10
CA GLN A 193 44.04 5.49 -12.98
C GLN A 193 44.33 6.17 -14.32
N LYS A 194 44.56 7.48 -14.30
CA LYS A 194 44.98 8.26 -15.47
C LYS A 194 46.48 8.52 -15.37
N CYS A 195 47.20 8.25 -16.45
CA CYS A 195 48.60 8.63 -16.54
C CYS A 195 48.74 10.15 -16.58
N VAL A 196 49.44 10.74 -15.61
CA VAL A 196 49.68 12.18 -15.54
C VAL A 196 51.09 12.56 -15.94
N LEU A 197 52.02 11.60 -15.91
CA LEU A 197 53.37 11.79 -16.40
C LEU A 197 53.74 10.64 -17.33
N ASN A 198 53.73 10.90 -18.63
CA ASN A 198 54.18 9.94 -19.65
C ASN A 198 55.51 10.40 -20.23
N LEU A 199 56.50 9.51 -20.23
CA LEU A 199 57.78 9.72 -20.88
C LEU A 199 58.12 8.51 -21.74
N LEU A 200 58.34 8.74 -23.04
CA LEU A 200 58.70 7.70 -24.01
C LEU A 200 57.72 6.51 -24.03
N GLY A 201 56.42 6.74 -23.83
CA GLY A 201 55.41 5.70 -23.81
C GLY A 201 55.29 4.94 -22.49
N ILE A 202 56.13 5.25 -21.49
CA ILE A 202 56.06 4.68 -20.14
C ILE A 202 55.36 5.69 -19.23
N CYS A 203 54.37 5.21 -18.46
CA CYS A 203 53.74 6.03 -17.44
C CYS A 203 54.56 6.03 -16.15
N LEU A 204 55.07 7.20 -15.77
CA LEU A 204 55.90 7.41 -14.58
C LEU A 204 55.09 7.85 -13.35
N SER A 205 53.86 8.33 -13.54
CA SER A 205 52.97 8.72 -12.45
C SER A 205 51.51 8.58 -12.84
N TYR A 206 50.72 8.04 -11.92
CA TYR A 206 49.30 7.79 -12.06
C TYR A 206 48.52 8.65 -11.07
N GLN A 207 47.43 9.25 -11.55
CA GLN A 207 46.43 9.90 -10.71
C GLN A 207 45.17 9.02 -10.65
N THR A 208 44.70 8.73 -9.44
CA THR A 208 43.43 8.02 -9.23
C THR A 208 42.27 8.88 -9.72
N VAL A 209 41.43 8.31 -10.58
CA VAL A 209 40.20 8.92 -11.08
C VAL A 209 39.05 8.25 -10.36
N TYR A 210 38.17 9.07 -9.78
CA TYR A 210 36.97 8.61 -9.10
C TYR A 210 35.75 8.72 -10.02
N VAL A 211 34.71 7.95 -9.71
CA VAL A 211 33.40 8.09 -10.35
C VAL A 211 32.76 9.37 -9.81
N THR A 212 32.22 10.23 -10.67
CA THR A 212 31.53 11.45 -10.22
C THR A 212 30.13 11.13 -9.70
N LYS A 213 29.52 12.02 -8.91
CA LYS A 213 28.17 11.78 -8.37
C LYS A 213 27.12 11.63 -9.47
N VAL A 214 27.21 12.42 -10.54
CA VAL A 214 26.34 12.29 -11.71
C VAL A 214 26.53 10.96 -12.44
N GLU A 215 27.76 10.43 -12.52
CA GLU A 215 27.99 9.08 -13.08
C GLU A 215 27.34 7.98 -12.22
N ALA A 216 27.49 8.07 -10.90
CA ALA A 216 26.84 7.17 -9.96
C ALA A 216 25.30 7.25 -10.07
N LEU A 217 24.76 8.46 -10.22
CA LEU A 217 23.33 8.69 -10.45
C LEU A 217 22.84 8.01 -11.73
N LYS A 218 23.55 8.18 -12.86
CA LYS A 218 23.18 7.55 -14.14
C LYS A 218 23.12 6.02 -14.01
N GLN A 219 24.07 5.43 -13.30
CA GLN A 219 24.09 3.98 -13.02
C GLN A 219 22.92 3.54 -12.13
N ALA A 220 22.62 4.29 -11.08
CA ALA A 220 21.51 4.00 -10.17
C ALA A 220 20.14 4.11 -10.86
N ALA A 221 19.95 5.15 -11.68
CA ALA A 221 18.77 5.32 -12.51
C ALA A 221 18.62 4.16 -13.52
N SER A 222 19.71 3.73 -14.17
CA SER A 222 19.68 2.54 -15.04
C SER A 222 19.20 1.30 -14.30
N THR A 223 19.65 1.11 -13.05
CA THR A 223 19.24 -0.03 -12.21
C THR A 223 17.76 0.02 -11.85
N LEU A 224 17.23 1.21 -11.54
CA LEU A 224 15.79 1.42 -11.37
C LEU A 224 15.03 1.05 -12.64
N PHE A 225 15.48 1.53 -13.81
CA PHE A 225 14.84 1.20 -15.08
C PHE A 225 14.89 -0.30 -15.40
N ASP A 226 16.01 -0.98 -15.13
CA ASP A 226 16.13 -2.43 -15.32
C ASP A 226 15.14 -3.21 -14.44
N ALA A 227 14.95 -2.77 -13.20
CA ALA A 227 13.97 -3.37 -12.29
C ALA A 227 12.52 -3.14 -12.76
N LEU A 228 12.21 -1.95 -13.28
CA LEU A 228 10.90 -1.65 -13.88
C LEU A 228 10.66 -2.46 -15.15
N ASP A 229 11.62 -2.53 -16.06
CA ASP A 229 11.53 -3.31 -17.31
C ASP A 229 11.37 -4.81 -17.02
N LYS A 230 12.07 -5.32 -16.00
CA LYS A 230 11.92 -6.70 -15.54
C LYS A 230 10.52 -6.98 -14.98
N SER A 231 9.91 -5.99 -14.30
CA SER A 231 8.57 -6.11 -13.74
C SER A 231 7.46 -5.93 -14.78
N ASP A 232 7.70 -5.14 -15.83
CA ASP A 232 6.76 -4.88 -16.91
C ASP A 232 7.41 -5.01 -18.31
N PRO A 233 7.79 -6.24 -18.73
CA PRO A 233 8.49 -6.45 -20.00
C PRO A 233 7.66 -6.04 -21.24
N LYS A 234 6.34 -5.91 -21.08
CA LYS A 234 5.40 -5.53 -22.14
C LYS A 234 5.03 -4.05 -22.10
N THR A 235 5.57 -3.26 -21.18
CA THR A 235 5.32 -1.81 -21.06
C THR A 235 3.83 -1.46 -20.97
N ARG A 236 3.06 -2.24 -20.21
CA ARG A 236 1.60 -2.06 -20.06
C ARG A 236 1.23 -1.28 -18.81
N PHE A 237 2.03 -1.35 -17.75
CA PHE A 237 1.69 -0.81 -16.43
C PHE A 237 2.53 0.41 -16.10
N VAL A 238 3.79 0.43 -16.51
CA VAL A 238 4.73 1.47 -16.12
C VAL A 238 4.82 2.54 -17.20
N ARG A 239 4.61 3.79 -16.78
CA ARG A 239 4.96 5.00 -17.53
C ARG A 239 5.99 5.78 -16.73
N THR A 240 7.08 6.17 -17.37
CA THR A 240 8.15 6.94 -16.72
C THR A 240 8.45 8.22 -17.48
N GLY A 241 8.70 9.28 -16.73
CA GLY A 241 9.33 10.52 -17.16
C GLY A 241 10.53 10.84 -16.27
N THR A 242 11.39 11.72 -16.77
CA THR A 242 12.53 12.24 -16.03
C THR A 242 12.63 13.74 -16.23
N ILE A 243 12.99 14.45 -15.18
CA ILE A 243 13.28 15.88 -15.17
C ILE A 243 14.70 16.06 -14.64
N SER A 244 15.55 16.85 -15.32
CA SER A 244 16.79 17.33 -14.73
C SER A 244 16.67 18.80 -14.33
N TYR A 245 17.36 19.18 -13.27
CA TYR A 245 17.38 20.56 -12.80
C TYR A 245 18.76 20.99 -12.30
N THR A 246 19.00 22.30 -12.36
CA THR A 246 20.16 23.01 -11.79
C THR A 246 19.61 24.11 -10.90
N ASN A 247 19.80 25.39 -11.25
CA ASN A 247 19.18 26.56 -10.62
C ASN A 247 17.75 26.81 -11.16
N GLY A 248 17.08 25.74 -11.58
CA GLY A 248 15.83 25.74 -12.34
C GLY A 248 15.73 24.52 -13.26
N LEU A 249 14.67 24.43 -14.04
CA LEU A 249 14.43 23.32 -14.97
C LEU A 249 15.48 23.33 -16.09
N LYS A 250 16.26 22.26 -16.21
CA LYS A 250 17.25 22.11 -17.30
C LYS A 250 16.65 21.39 -18.50
N GLY A 251 15.81 20.39 -18.26
CA GLY A 251 15.02 19.73 -19.28
C GLY A 251 14.22 18.57 -18.73
N GLN A 252 13.47 17.91 -19.61
CA GLN A 252 12.65 16.76 -19.25
C GLN A 252 12.45 15.81 -20.44
N SER A 253 12.18 14.55 -20.15
CA SER A 253 11.56 13.62 -21.09
C SER A 253 10.04 13.65 -20.90
N ALA A 254 9.29 13.33 -21.96
CA ALA A 254 7.87 13.06 -21.79
C ALA A 254 7.66 11.82 -20.91
N VAL A 255 6.56 11.81 -20.13
CA VAL A 255 6.09 10.60 -19.47
C VAL A 255 5.58 9.63 -20.54
N ALA A 256 6.26 8.51 -20.71
CA ALA A 256 6.01 7.56 -21.80
C ALA A 256 5.95 6.12 -21.28
N TRP A 257 5.37 5.22 -22.09
CA TRP A 257 5.30 3.79 -21.77
C TRP A 257 6.70 3.17 -21.67
N GLY A 258 6.92 2.40 -20.59
CA GLY A 258 8.20 1.80 -20.27
C GLY A 258 9.23 2.82 -19.80
N THR A 259 10.52 2.46 -19.94
CA THR A 259 11.64 3.26 -19.43
C THR A 259 12.51 3.88 -20.52
N ALA A 260 12.29 3.55 -21.80
CA ALA A 260 13.22 3.87 -22.88
C ALA A 260 13.50 5.38 -23.02
N ALA A 261 12.47 6.23 -23.02
CA ALA A 261 12.61 7.68 -23.18
C ALA A 261 13.34 8.32 -21.98
N ALA A 262 12.93 7.93 -20.76
CA ALA A 262 13.57 8.36 -19.51
C ALA A 262 15.04 7.91 -19.45
N ARG A 263 15.32 6.65 -19.81
CA ARG A 263 16.66 6.09 -19.85
C ARG A 263 17.56 6.81 -20.86
N GLN A 264 17.05 7.11 -22.06
CA GLN A 264 17.78 7.88 -23.06
C GLN A 264 18.11 9.29 -22.56
N TYR A 265 17.16 9.94 -21.90
CA TYR A 265 17.36 11.26 -21.31
C TYR A 265 18.45 11.24 -20.24
N VAL A 266 18.35 10.31 -19.28
CA VAL A 266 19.35 10.16 -18.22
C VAL A 266 20.72 9.83 -18.80
N ALA A 267 20.80 8.93 -19.78
CA ALA A 267 22.07 8.60 -20.45
C ALA A 267 22.72 9.82 -21.12
N ALA A 268 21.92 10.77 -21.60
CA ALA A 268 22.39 12.01 -22.24
C ALA A 268 22.77 13.14 -21.27
N MET A 269 22.50 13.02 -19.97
CA MET A 269 22.86 14.04 -18.96
C MET A 269 24.36 14.35 -18.95
N THR A 270 24.72 15.62 -18.73
CA THR A 270 26.09 16.11 -18.78
C THR A 270 26.90 15.59 -17.58
N LEU A 271 28.12 15.11 -17.82
CA LEU A 271 28.99 14.59 -16.75
C LEU A 271 29.71 15.66 -15.92
N ASN A 272 29.78 16.88 -16.43
CA ASN A 272 30.33 18.06 -15.76
C ASN A 272 29.24 19.14 -15.64
N PRO A 273 28.24 18.93 -14.78
CA PRO A 273 27.20 19.92 -14.56
C PRO A 273 27.76 21.23 -14.00
N THR A 274 27.04 22.33 -14.26
CA THR A 274 27.38 23.68 -13.78
C THR A 274 26.11 24.38 -13.30
N GLY A 275 26.26 25.33 -12.37
CA GLY A 275 25.14 26.07 -11.77
C GLY A 275 24.83 25.59 -10.36
N GLY A 276 24.07 26.39 -9.60
CA GLY A 276 23.60 26.00 -8.27
C GLY A 276 22.37 25.10 -8.34
N THR A 277 21.68 24.97 -7.20
CA THR A 277 20.62 23.96 -7.01
C THR A 277 19.30 24.63 -6.62
N ASP A 278 18.25 24.38 -7.39
CA ASP A 278 16.87 24.79 -7.15
C ASP A 278 15.89 23.77 -7.78
N ALA A 279 15.35 22.91 -6.92
CA ALA A 279 14.39 21.88 -7.31
C ALA A 279 12.95 22.42 -7.48
N THR A 280 12.68 23.71 -7.23
CA THR A 280 11.31 24.26 -7.16
C THR A 280 10.54 24.00 -8.45
N ALA A 281 11.16 24.35 -9.59
CA ALA A 281 10.56 24.15 -10.91
C ALA A 281 10.36 22.66 -11.20
N ALA A 282 11.34 21.81 -10.88
CA ALA A 282 11.26 20.38 -11.11
C ALA A 282 10.11 19.74 -10.32
N VAL A 283 9.98 20.04 -9.03
CA VAL A 283 8.90 19.51 -8.18
C VAL A 283 7.54 19.99 -8.68
N THR A 284 7.41 21.26 -9.05
CA THR A 284 6.15 21.81 -9.56
C THR A 284 5.76 21.19 -10.90
N THR A 285 6.70 21.11 -11.85
CA THR A 285 6.47 20.51 -13.17
C THR A 285 6.16 19.03 -13.06
N GLY A 286 6.97 18.28 -12.30
CA GLY A 286 6.77 16.85 -12.10
C GLY A 286 5.44 16.54 -11.43
N THR A 287 4.99 17.39 -10.48
CA THR A 287 3.64 17.32 -9.93
C THR A 287 2.60 17.48 -11.03
N SER A 288 2.70 18.53 -11.85
CA SER A 288 1.72 18.77 -12.92
C SER A 288 1.69 17.66 -13.98
N ASN A 289 2.84 17.02 -14.26
CA ASN A 289 2.96 15.94 -15.23
C ASN A 289 2.16 14.70 -14.83
N ILE A 290 2.05 14.39 -13.53
CA ILE A 290 1.49 13.13 -13.06
C ILE A 290 0.31 13.28 -12.09
N GLN A 291 -0.03 14.47 -11.63
CA GLN A 291 -1.11 14.66 -10.66
C GLN A 291 -2.45 14.16 -11.21
N ARG A 292 -3.16 13.38 -10.39
CA ARG A 292 -4.52 12.93 -10.69
C ARG A 292 -5.50 14.07 -10.51
N ASN A 293 -6.45 14.21 -11.43
CA ASN A 293 -7.59 15.09 -11.23
C ASN A 293 -8.82 14.32 -10.71
N GLN A 294 -9.79 15.03 -10.12
CA GLN A 294 -10.97 14.42 -9.51
C GLN A 294 -11.82 13.60 -10.51
N TYR A 295 -11.77 13.95 -11.80
CA TYR A 295 -12.60 13.36 -12.85
C TYR A 295 -11.89 12.23 -13.63
N GLY A 296 -10.62 11.93 -13.32
CA GLY A 296 -9.81 10.98 -14.08
C GLY A 296 -9.56 11.37 -15.53
N THR A 297 -9.69 12.66 -15.87
CA THR A 297 -9.44 13.19 -17.22
C THR A 297 -8.03 13.75 -17.39
N ASP A 298 -7.18 13.62 -16.38
CA ASP A 298 -5.75 13.94 -16.49
C ASP A 298 -5.06 13.02 -17.49
N THR A 299 -4.01 13.53 -18.13
CA THR A 299 -3.25 12.81 -19.18
C THR A 299 -2.88 11.40 -18.75
N GLU A 300 -2.38 11.24 -17.52
CA GLU A 300 -1.92 9.94 -17.06
C GLU A 300 -3.08 8.98 -16.77
N SER A 301 -4.23 9.43 -16.25
CA SER A 301 -5.41 8.58 -16.10
C SER A 301 -5.94 8.11 -17.46
N VAL A 302 -5.97 9.01 -18.46
CA VAL A 302 -6.41 8.70 -19.83
C VAL A 302 -5.46 7.72 -20.51
N GLU A 303 -4.14 7.94 -20.42
CA GLU A 303 -3.15 7.03 -20.99
C GLU A 303 -3.22 5.65 -20.34
N GLN A 304 -3.27 5.58 -19.01
CA GLN A 304 -3.36 4.32 -18.27
C GLN A 304 -4.63 3.53 -18.65
N ALA A 305 -5.77 4.23 -18.85
CA ALA A 305 -7.00 3.60 -19.31
C ALA A 305 -6.87 2.96 -20.71
N LYS A 306 -6.07 3.52 -21.63
CA LYS A 306 -5.80 2.91 -22.96
C LYS A 306 -5.13 1.54 -22.87
N LYS A 307 -4.41 1.26 -21.78
CA LYS A 307 -3.81 -0.05 -21.49
C LYS A 307 -4.66 -0.90 -20.54
N GLY A 308 -5.90 -0.51 -20.27
CA GLY A 308 -6.83 -1.24 -19.41
C GLY A 308 -6.56 -1.07 -17.91
N ASN A 309 -5.75 -0.07 -17.52
CA ASN A 309 -5.48 0.23 -16.12
C ASN A 309 -6.52 1.25 -15.63
N THR A 310 -7.42 0.83 -14.73
CA THR A 310 -8.54 1.65 -14.23
C THR A 310 -8.11 2.59 -13.10
N THR A 311 -7.09 2.21 -12.38
CA THR A 311 -6.44 2.97 -11.31
C THR A 311 -4.95 3.04 -11.58
N SER A 312 -4.29 4.01 -10.97
CA SER A 312 -2.86 4.19 -11.17
C SER A 312 -2.23 5.01 -10.06
N ASP A 313 -1.08 4.52 -9.60
CA ASP A 313 -0.24 5.13 -8.58
C ASP A 313 0.59 6.26 -9.21
N ARG A 314 0.66 7.40 -8.52
CA ARG A 314 1.47 8.54 -8.92
C ARG A 314 2.72 8.58 -8.05
N ILE A 315 3.89 8.46 -8.66
CA ILE A 315 5.14 8.37 -7.94
C ILE A 315 6.10 9.45 -8.42
N MET A 316 6.68 10.18 -7.47
CA MET A 316 7.76 11.11 -7.73
C MET A 316 9.02 10.60 -7.03
N ILE A 317 10.15 10.58 -7.73
CA ILE A 317 11.46 10.34 -7.12
C ILE A 317 12.23 11.66 -7.18
N LEU A 318 12.61 12.22 -6.04
CA LEU A 318 13.39 13.46 -5.96
C LEU A 318 14.77 13.16 -5.37
N MET A 319 15.82 13.50 -6.10
CA MET A 319 17.20 13.30 -5.66
C MET A 319 17.99 14.59 -5.70
N THR A 320 18.77 14.87 -4.65
CA THR A 320 19.79 15.94 -4.61
C THR A 320 21.00 15.50 -3.77
N ASP A 321 22.16 16.10 -4.05
CA ASP A 321 23.39 15.96 -3.27
C ASP A 321 23.75 17.23 -2.49
N GLY A 322 22.87 18.24 -2.50
CA GLY A 322 23.20 19.59 -2.06
C GLY A 322 22.06 20.31 -1.35
N GLU A 323 22.33 21.57 -0.99
CA GLU A 323 21.35 22.49 -0.44
C GLU A 323 20.76 23.38 -1.55
N MET A 324 19.57 23.92 -1.36
CA MET A 324 18.97 24.81 -2.35
C MET A 324 19.70 26.18 -2.37
N THR A 325 20.56 26.40 -3.35
CA THR A 325 21.38 27.63 -3.48
C THR A 325 20.94 28.57 -4.61
N GLY A 326 20.07 28.11 -5.51
CA GLY A 326 19.64 28.88 -6.68
C GLY A 326 20.79 29.22 -7.61
N ASN A 327 20.90 30.51 -7.99
CA ASN A 327 22.03 31.00 -8.81
C ASN A 327 23.21 31.50 -7.97
N SER A 328 23.33 31.06 -6.72
CA SER A 328 24.40 31.44 -5.80
C SER A 328 25.14 30.21 -5.27
N THR A 329 26.21 30.45 -4.51
CA THR A 329 26.94 29.40 -3.77
C THR A 329 26.46 29.27 -2.32
N THR A 330 25.49 30.09 -1.91
CA THR A 330 24.98 30.13 -0.53
C THR A 330 23.58 29.54 -0.49
N TRP A 331 23.27 28.79 0.57
CA TRP A 331 21.92 28.29 0.80
C TRP A 331 20.89 29.41 0.91
N SER A 332 19.73 29.17 0.30
CA SER A 332 18.60 30.09 0.28
C SER A 332 17.42 29.49 1.06
N PRO A 333 17.05 30.04 2.24
CA PRO A 333 15.88 29.57 3.00
C PRO A 333 14.58 29.71 2.21
N ARG A 334 14.49 30.71 1.33
CA ARG A 334 13.30 30.95 0.51
C ARG A 334 13.12 29.84 -0.53
N LEU A 335 14.20 29.39 -1.17
CA LEU A 335 14.14 28.31 -2.16
C LEU A 335 13.88 26.98 -1.46
N ASP A 336 14.53 26.74 -0.33
CA ASP A 336 14.27 25.56 0.51
C ASP A 336 12.78 25.45 0.86
N GLN A 337 12.18 26.55 1.35
CA GLN A 337 10.75 26.60 1.65
C GLN A 337 9.89 26.39 0.41
N SER A 338 10.25 26.97 -0.74
CA SER A 338 9.50 26.79 -1.98
C SER A 338 9.46 25.34 -2.46
N VAL A 339 10.57 24.60 -2.28
CA VAL A 339 10.62 23.16 -2.56
C VAL A 339 9.74 22.39 -1.57
N ARG A 340 9.78 22.74 -0.27
CA ARG A 340 8.89 22.13 0.75
C ARG A 340 7.42 22.33 0.41
N ASP A 341 7.03 23.54 0.03
CA ASP A 341 5.65 23.86 -0.34
C ASP A 341 5.22 23.05 -1.57
N GLY A 342 6.10 22.92 -2.58
CA GLY A 342 5.89 22.05 -3.74
C GLY A 342 5.71 20.58 -3.36
N CYS A 343 6.56 20.05 -2.47
CA CYS A 343 6.42 18.68 -1.97
C CYS A 343 5.12 18.49 -1.17
N ALA A 344 4.68 19.48 -0.40
CA ALA A 344 3.41 19.43 0.33
C ALA A 344 2.21 19.41 -0.63
N ALA A 345 2.23 20.24 -1.67
CA ALA A 345 1.23 20.24 -2.73
C ALA A 345 1.19 18.89 -3.48
N ALA A 346 2.35 18.33 -3.84
CA ALA A 346 2.46 17.03 -4.49
C ALA A 346 1.84 15.90 -3.65
N LYS A 347 2.16 15.86 -2.34
CA LYS A 347 1.57 14.89 -1.40
C LYS A 347 0.06 15.05 -1.28
N THR A 348 -0.42 16.30 -1.23
CA THR A 348 -1.86 16.61 -1.20
C THR A 348 -2.57 16.17 -2.49
N GLY A 349 -1.88 16.27 -3.63
CA GLY A 349 -2.31 15.76 -4.93
C GLY A 349 -2.29 14.23 -5.06
N GLY A 350 -1.99 13.49 -3.98
CA GLY A 350 -1.96 12.03 -3.97
C GLY A 350 -0.69 11.43 -4.58
N ILE A 351 0.38 12.21 -4.74
CA ILE A 351 1.66 11.73 -5.25
C ILE A 351 2.49 11.17 -4.10
N LYS A 352 2.97 9.94 -4.28
CA LYS A 352 3.93 9.30 -3.38
C LYS A 352 5.34 9.74 -3.75
N ILE A 353 6.03 10.39 -2.81
CA ILE A 353 7.36 10.95 -3.03
C ILE A 353 8.40 10.08 -2.35
N TYR A 354 9.32 9.54 -3.15
CA TYR A 354 10.58 8.94 -2.71
C TYR A 354 11.67 9.98 -2.82
N THR A 355 12.56 10.03 -1.83
CA THR A 355 13.66 10.99 -1.83
C THR A 355 15.00 10.31 -1.60
N VAL A 356 16.03 10.80 -2.29
CA VAL A 356 17.39 10.26 -2.21
C VAL A 356 18.38 11.40 -1.95
N ALA A 357 18.93 11.43 -0.74
CA ALA A 357 19.94 12.38 -0.30
C ALA A 357 21.33 11.77 -0.50
N PHE A 358 21.93 11.96 -1.68
CA PHE A 358 23.19 11.30 -2.01
C PHE A 358 24.39 12.13 -1.56
N MET A 359 25.09 11.68 -0.51
CA MET A 359 26.22 12.43 0.07
C MET A 359 25.87 13.90 0.37
N ALA A 360 24.61 14.16 0.73
CA ALA A 360 24.08 15.51 0.90
C ALA A 360 24.38 16.09 2.30
N PRO A 361 24.59 17.41 2.41
CA PRO A 361 24.72 18.09 3.69
C PRO A 361 23.41 18.09 4.49
N THR A 362 23.48 18.38 5.79
CA THR A 362 22.35 18.28 6.73
C THR A 362 21.09 18.99 6.24
N ARG A 363 21.17 20.20 5.68
CA ARG A 363 19.95 20.89 5.22
C ARG A 363 19.32 20.21 4.01
N GLY A 364 20.15 19.70 3.09
CA GLY A 364 19.67 18.89 1.96
C GLY A 364 18.98 17.61 2.44
N GLN A 365 19.54 16.95 3.46
CA GLN A 365 18.90 15.81 4.11
C GLN A 365 17.57 16.19 4.76
N ASP A 366 17.50 17.28 5.51
CA ASP A 366 16.28 17.75 6.20
C ASP A 366 15.17 18.15 5.21
N LEU A 367 15.55 18.71 4.06
CA LEU A 367 14.62 19.00 2.97
C LEU A 367 14.04 17.71 2.38
N LEU A 368 14.90 16.75 2.04
CA LEU A 368 14.47 15.48 1.45
C LEU A 368 13.70 14.59 2.43
N LYS A 369 14.03 14.62 3.73
CA LYS A 369 13.25 13.96 4.80
C LYS A 369 11.83 14.53 4.88
N TYR A 370 11.68 15.85 4.75
CA TYR A 370 10.36 16.50 4.73
C TYR A 370 9.56 16.18 3.45
N CYS A 371 10.24 16.15 2.30
CA CYS A 371 9.59 15.87 1.02
C CYS A 371 9.12 14.41 0.90
N ALA A 372 9.82 13.44 1.51
CA ALA A 372 9.39 12.05 1.53
C ALA A 372 7.95 11.89 2.07
N SER A 373 7.17 11.01 1.45
CA SER A 373 5.80 10.75 1.92
C SER A 373 5.76 10.06 3.29
N THR A 374 6.73 9.18 3.57
CA THR A 374 6.93 8.52 4.86
C THR A 374 8.42 8.35 5.12
N ALA A 375 8.80 8.00 6.35
CA ALA A 375 10.19 7.69 6.69
C ALA A 375 10.78 6.54 5.84
N ALA A 376 9.96 5.58 5.40
CA ALA A 376 10.39 4.48 4.53
C ALA A 376 10.60 4.91 3.05
N ASN A 377 10.19 6.13 2.69
CA ASN A 377 10.40 6.69 1.36
C ASN A 377 11.66 7.55 1.27
N TYR A 378 12.40 7.73 2.38
CA TYR A 378 13.64 8.50 2.45
C TYR A 378 14.87 7.58 2.40
N TYR A 379 15.86 7.94 1.58
CA TYR A 379 17.11 7.21 1.42
C TYR A 379 18.29 8.18 1.52
N GLU A 380 19.34 7.78 2.24
CA GLU A 380 20.54 8.60 2.48
C GLU A 380 21.82 7.82 2.13
N PRO A 381 22.07 7.52 0.84
CA PRO A 381 23.26 6.79 0.44
C PRO A 381 24.52 7.66 0.52
N ASN A 382 25.58 7.10 1.10
CA ASN A 382 26.91 7.72 1.19
C ASN A 382 27.96 7.06 0.27
N THR A 383 27.56 6.04 -0.50
CA THR A 383 28.41 5.33 -1.47
C THR A 383 27.63 5.04 -2.76
N MET A 384 28.34 4.77 -3.85
CA MET A 384 27.73 4.40 -5.13
C MET A 384 26.87 3.13 -5.00
N ASP A 385 27.38 2.10 -4.32
CA ASP A 385 26.64 0.84 -4.14
C ASP A 385 25.35 1.04 -3.33
N ALA A 386 25.39 1.88 -2.28
CA ALA A 386 24.22 2.23 -1.50
C ALA A 386 23.21 3.04 -2.32
N LEU A 387 23.67 3.91 -3.22
CA LEU A 387 22.82 4.66 -4.14
C LEU A 387 22.10 3.71 -5.10
N VAL A 388 22.83 2.80 -5.75
CA VAL A 388 22.26 1.77 -6.63
C VAL A 388 21.25 0.90 -5.87
N ALA A 389 21.58 0.48 -4.65
CA ALA A 389 20.68 -0.29 -3.80
C ALA A 389 19.40 0.48 -3.42
N SER A 390 19.50 1.79 -3.18
CA SER A 390 18.37 2.66 -2.88
C SER A 390 17.41 2.76 -4.08
N PHE A 391 17.94 2.99 -5.28
CA PHE A 391 17.13 3.02 -6.52
C PHE A 391 16.47 1.68 -6.82
N LYS A 392 17.17 0.56 -6.57
CA LYS A 392 16.58 -0.77 -6.66
C LYS A 392 15.44 -0.97 -5.64
N ALA A 393 15.63 -0.57 -4.39
CA ALA A 393 14.61 -0.67 -3.35
C ALA A 393 13.38 0.19 -3.66
N ILE A 394 13.57 1.38 -4.24
CA ILE A 394 12.48 2.23 -4.71
C ILE A 394 11.71 1.51 -5.82
N ALA A 395 12.40 0.93 -6.81
CA ALA A 395 11.79 0.16 -7.88
C ALA A 395 10.93 -0.98 -7.33
N ASP A 396 11.53 -1.81 -6.45
CA ASP A 396 10.87 -2.96 -5.84
C ASP A 396 9.64 -2.55 -5.01
N ASN A 397 9.68 -1.40 -4.33
CA ASN A 397 8.55 -0.88 -3.57
C ASN A 397 7.46 -0.27 -4.45
N ALA A 398 7.83 0.36 -5.56
CA ALA A 398 6.88 0.96 -6.50
C ALA A 398 6.05 -0.10 -7.22
N ILE A 399 6.61 -1.29 -7.48
CA ILE A 399 5.95 -2.39 -8.19
C ILE A 399 5.18 -3.37 -7.29
N LYS A 400 5.15 -3.17 -5.96
CA LYS A 400 4.50 -4.09 -5.02
C LYS A 400 2.98 -4.16 -5.24
N PRO A 401 2.39 -5.37 -5.34
CA PRO A 401 0.94 -5.61 -5.30
C PRO A 401 0.23 -4.89 -4.15
N VAL A 402 -0.90 -4.22 -4.42
CA VAL A 402 -1.75 -3.65 -3.37
C VAL A 402 -2.81 -4.67 -2.98
N ASN A 403 -2.73 -5.21 -1.76
CA ASN A 403 -3.79 -6.08 -1.22
C ASN A 403 -4.99 -5.21 -0.81
N ARG A 404 -6.19 -5.51 -1.32
CA ARG A 404 -7.39 -4.74 -1.01
C ARG A 404 -8.58 -5.63 -0.63
N LEU A 405 -9.25 -5.28 0.46
CA LEU A 405 -10.56 -5.83 0.84
C LEU A 405 -11.62 -5.24 -0.10
N THR A 406 -12.51 -6.09 -0.60
CA THR A 406 -13.64 -5.75 -1.47
C THR A 406 -14.90 -6.35 -0.88
N ASN A 407 -15.23 -5.93 0.35
CA ASN A 407 -16.42 -6.42 1.07
C ASN A 407 -17.71 -5.91 0.45
#